data_AF-X0YTK9-F1
#
_entry.id   AF-X0YTK9-F1
#
_cell.length_a   1.000
_cell.length_b   1.000
_cell.length_c   1.000
_cell.angle_alpha   90.00
_cell.angle_beta   90.00
_cell.angle_gamma   90.00
#
_symmetry.space_group_name_H-M   'P 1'
#
loop_
_entity.id
_entity.type
_entity.pdbx_description
1 polymer ?
#
loop_
_entity_poly.entity_id
_entity_poly.type
_entity_poly.pdbx_seq_one_letter_code
_entity_poly.pdbx_strand_id
1 'polypeptide(L)'
;MCETCGCTITPGNRHLVAETGALHRSSDGRVSVDVLTDLLHENNHQAAHNRAHFDRHGVLVINLMSSPGSGKTSLLEATIRALNPDIRIGVIEGDLETENDAERIRAQGVPAVQITTGQACHLDAHMVHDALHEMNLDDLHVLFIENVGNLVCPASFDLGHHVNVALLSVTEGDDKPAKYPVMFRAADLVLLSKSDLLDVLDDFD
;
A
#
# COMPACT_ATOMS: atom_id res chain seq x y z
N MET A 1 -1.52 -12.75 -15.02
CA MET A 1 -1.85 -11.38 -14.57
C MET A 1 -3.35 -11.34 -14.36
N CYS A 2 -3.83 -10.57 -13.39
CA CYS A 2 -5.21 -10.64 -12.93
C CYS A 2 -6.20 -10.09 -13.96
N GLU A 3 -6.71 -10.93 -14.86
CA GLU A 3 -7.67 -10.54 -15.91
C GLU A 3 -9.14 -10.63 -15.45
N THR A 4 -9.40 -11.02 -14.19
CA THR A 4 -10.75 -11.40 -13.75
C THR A 4 -11.10 -11.19 -12.28
N CYS A 5 -10.21 -10.69 -11.39
CA CYS A 5 -10.56 -10.62 -9.96
C CYS A 5 -11.62 -9.54 -9.62
N GLY A 6 -12.00 -8.66 -10.56
CA GLY A 6 -13.03 -7.63 -10.30
C GLY A 6 -12.61 -6.55 -9.29
N CYS A 7 -11.45 -6.68 -8.64
CA CYS A 7 -10.91 -5.71 -7.68
C CYS A 7 -10.19 -4.52 -8.34
N THR A 8 -10.13 -4.45 -9.67
CA THR A 8 -9.46 -3.37 -10.40
C THR A 8 -10.14 -2.03 -10.22
N ILE A 9 -11.47 -2.05 -10.06
CA ILE A 9 -12.25 -0.84 -9.77
C ILE A 9 -12.24 -0.64 -8.27
N THR A 10 -11.58 0.43 -7.84
CA THR A 10 -11.49 0.85 -6.46
C THR A 10 -12.40 2.07 -6.23
N PRO A 11 -12.67 2.46 -4.97
CA PRO A 11 -13.23 3.78 -4.69
C PRO A 11 -12.49 4.95 -5.37
N GLY A 12 -11.15 4.92 -5.44
CA GLY A 12 -10.33 6.01 -5.99
C GLY A 12 -10.45 6.17 -7.51
N ASN A 13 -10.55 5.06 -8.24
CA ASN A 13 -10.57 5.09 -9.72
C ASN A 13 -11.96 4.89 -10.36
N ARG A 14 -13.02 4.68 -9.54
CA ARG A 14 -14.39 4.44 -10.04
C ARG A 14 -14.90 5.54 -10.98
N HIS A 15 -14.49 6.78 -10.73
CA HIS A 15 -14.89 7.93 -11.54
C HIS A 15 -14.42 7.83 -13.01
N LEU A 16 -13.35 7.08 -13.28
CA LEU A 16 -12.82 6.86 -14.63
C LEU A 16 -13.73 5.97 -15.48
N VAL A 17 -14.44 5.03 -14.85
CA VAL A 17 -15.27 4.01 -15.54
C VAL A 17 -16.78 4.25 -15.41
N ALA A 18 -17.19 5.27 -14.65
CA ALA A 18 -18.58 5.71 -14.57
C ALA A 18 -19.12 6.18 -15.93
N GLU A 19 -20.44 6.36 -16.09
CA GLU A 19 -21.07 6.73 -17.39
C GLU A 19 -20.46 7.97 -18.08
N THR A 20 -19.94 8.91 -17.29
CA THR A 20 -19.28 10.13 -17.77
C THR A 20 -17.75 10.08 -17.67
N GLY A 21 -17.19 8.95 -17.28
CA GLY A 21 -15.77 8.75 -17.05
C GLY A 21 -14.98 8.58 -18.35
N ALA A 22 -13.70 8.96 -18.32
CA ALA A 22 -12.81 8.92 -19.48
C ALA A 22 -12.61 7.52 -20.07
N LEU A 23 -12.82 6.47 -19.26
CA LEU A 23 -12.67 5.06 -19.61
C LEU A 23 -14.01 4.32 -19.67
N HIS A 24 -15.14 5.05 -19.73
CA HIS A 24 -16.45 4.43 -19.93
C HIS A 24 -16.50 3.67 -21.26
N ARG A 25 -16.77 2.36 -21.22
CA ARG A 25 -16.97 1.55 -22.42
C ARG A 25 -18.33 0.85 -22.36
N SER A 26 -19.13 1.01 -23.42
CA SER A 26 -20.44 0.38 -23.57
C SER A 26 -20.32 -1.15 -23.58
N SER A 27 -21.26 -1.81 -22.91
CA SER A 27 -21.26 -3.23 -22.57
C SER A 27 -21.13 -4.17 -23.77
N ASP A 28 -19.96 -4.78 -23.91
CA ASP A 28 -19.82 -6.14 -24.44
C ASP A 28 -18.63 -6.79 -23.73
N GLY A 29 -18.83 -7.95 -23.12
CA GLY A 29 -17.92 -8.60 -22.15
C GLY A 29 -16.55 -9.06 -22.67
N ARG A 30 -16.02 -8.43 -23.72
CA ARG A 30 -14.69 -8.64 -24.33
C ARG A 30 -13.69 -7.52 -24.04
N VAL A 31 -14.03 -6.58 -23.17
CA VAL A 31 -13.34 -5.29 -23.00
C VAL A 31 -12.44 -5.22 -21.74
N SER A 32 -12.23 -6.36 -21.04
CA SER A 32 -11.59 -6.39 -19.72
C SER A 32 -10.09 -6.03 -19.71
N VAL A 33 -9.32 -6.42 -20.74
CA VAL A 33 -7.86 -6.21 -20.76
C VAL A 33 -7.49 -4.77 -21.10
N ASP A 34 -8.17 -4.17 -22.07
CA ASP A 34 -7.91 -2.77 -22.45
C ASP A 34 -8.26 -1.82 -21.31
N VAL A 35 -9.42 -2.02 -20.65
CA VAL A 35 -9.83 -1.18 -19.51
C VAL A 35 -8.88 -1.33 -18.34
N LEU A 36 -8.40 -2.55 -18.06
CA LEU A 36 -7.38 -2.77 -17.02
C LEU A 36 -6.08 -2.04 -17.36
N THR A 37 -5.65 -2.08 -18.63
CA THR A 37 -4.43 -1.41 -19.08
C THR A 37 -4.57 0.11 -18.97
N ASP A 38 -5.71 0.65 -19.37
CA ASP A 38 -6.02 2.08 -19.28
C ASP A 38 -6.09 2.54 -17.82
N LEU A 39 -6.69 1.74 -16.93
CA LEU A 39 -6.75 2.03 -15.48
C LEU A 39 -5.36 2.03 -14.83
N LEU A 40 -4.50 1.06 -15.18
CA LEU A 40 -3.12 1.04 -14.69
C LEU A 40 -2.31 2.22 -15.24
N HIS A 41 -2.56 2.62 -16.48
CA HIS A 41 -1.94 3.80 -17.06
C HIS A 41 -2.34 5.08 -16.30
N GLU A 42 -3.62 5.26 -16.01
CA GLU A 42 -4.08 6.42 -15.22
C GLU A 42 -3.56 6.39 -13.79
N ASN A 43 -3.50 5.20 -13.17
CA ASN A 43 -2.84 5.04 -11.87
C ASN A 43 -1.38 5.51 -11.91
N ASN A 44 -0.61 5.11 -12.93
CA ASN A 44 0.80 5.52 -13.06
C ASN A 44 0.96 7.02 -13.29
N HIS A 45 0.04 7.63 -14.04
CA HIS A 45 0.01 9.09 -14.20
C HIS A 45 -0.21 9.79 -12.86
N GLN A 46 -1.20 9.34 -12.07
CA GLN A 46 -1.46 9.87 -10.74
C GLN A 46 -0.30 9.59 -9.76
N ALA A 47 0.31 8.41 -9.82
CA ALA A 47 1.47 8.05 -8.99
C ALA A 47 2.67 8.97 -9.27
N ALA A 48 2.94 9.30 -10.54
CA ALA A 48 3.97 10.25 -10.91
C ALA A 48 3.68 11.66 -10.37
N HIS A 49 2.41 12.08 -10.37
CA HIS A 49 2.00 13.34 -9.75
C HIS A 49 2.24 13.35 -8.23
N ASN A 50 1.83 12.28 -7.52
CA ASN A 50 2.06 12.12 -6.10
C ASN A 50 3.55 12.15 -5.76
N ARG A 51 4.38 11.40 -6.51
CA ARG A 51 5.84 11.38 -6.32
C ARG A 51 6.46 12.76 -6.45
N ALA A 52 6.13 13.48 -7.52
CA ALA A 52 6.60 14.83 -7.71
C ALA A 52 6.15 15.76 -6.56
N HIS A 53 4.98 15.51 -5.96
CA HIS A 53 4.52 16.25 -4.79
C HIS A 53 5.35 15.95 -3.55
N PHE A 54 5.65 14.67 -3.28
CA PHE A 54 6.54 14.27 -2.19
C PHE A 54 7.96 14.83 -2.35
N ASP A 55 8.51 14.76 -3.56
CA ASP A 55 9.83 15.30 -3.90
C ASP A 55 9.93 16.80 -3.62
N ARG A 56 8.88 17.56 -3.96
CA ARG A 56 8.83 19.01 -3.70
C ARG A 56 8.86 19.36 -2.20
N HIS A 57 8.31 18.49 -1.36
CA HIS A 57 8.30 18.67 0.11
C HIS A 57 9.51 17.98 0.78
N GLY A 58 10.35 17.27 0.02
CA GLY A 58 11.49 16.54 0.57
C GLY A 58 11.08 15.37 1.49
N VAL A 59 9.91 14.77 1.27
CA VAL A 59 9.37 13.68 2.09
C VAL A 59 9.75 12.33 1.49
N LEU A 60 10.46 11.50 2.25
CA LEU A 60 10.71 10.10 1.88
C LEU A 60 9.43 9.29 2.11
N VAL A 61 8.96 8.60 1.08
CA VAL A 61 7.72 7.80 1.14
C VAL A 61 8.03 6.31 0.98
N ILE A 62 7.56 5.51 1.95
CA ILE A 62 7.82 4.08 2.04
C ILE A 62 6.49 3.32 2.04
N ASN A 63 6.28 2.44 1.08
CA ASN A 63 5.11 1.57 0.98
C ASN A 63 5.40 0.21 1.66
N LEU A 64 4.63 -0.14 2.68
CA LEU A 64 4.71 -1.41 3.39
C LEU A 64 3.64 -2.38 2.86
N MET A 65 4.08 -3.52 2.31
CA MET A 65 3.22 -4.56 1.77
C MET A 65 3.46 -5.88 2.51
N SER A 66 2.40 -6.66 2.73
CA SER A 66 2.52 -7.95 3.43
C SER A 66 1.25 -8.78 3.28
N SER A 67 1.25 -10.00 3.81
CA SER A 67 -0.02 -10.69 4.14
C SER A 67 -0.73 -10.02 5.32
N PRO A 68 -2.03 -10.28 5.55
CA PRO A 68 -2.68 -9.91 6.81
C PRO A 68 -1.95 -10.51 8.01
N GLY A 69 -1.72 -9.70 9.05
CA GLY A 69 -1.11 -10.18 10.29
C GLY A 69 0.41 -10.41 10.25
N SER A 70 1.12 -9.99 9.19
CA SER A 70 2.60 -10.05 9.15
C SER A 70 3.29 -9.03 10.05
N GLY A 71 2.54 -8.11 10.68
CA GLY A 71 3.05 -7.20 11.71
C GLY A 71 3.49 -5.81 11.21
N LYS A 72 2.92 -5.31 10.11
CA LYS A 72 3.20 -3.96 9.58
C LYS A 72 2.96 -2.86 10.63
N THR A 73 1.78 -2.82 11.23
CA THR A 73 1.46 -1.81 12.26
C THR A 73 2.39 -1.89 13.47
N SER A 74 2.73 -3.11 13.91
CA SER A 74 3.68 -3.29 15.02
C SER A 74 5.10 -2.85 14.65
N LEU A 75 5.52 -3.06 13.40
CA LEU A 75 6.77 -2.52 12.88
C LEU A 75 6.75 -0.97 12.87
N LEU A 76 5.64 -0.36 12.44
CA LEU A 76 5.49 1.10 12.45
C LEU A 76 5.55 1.66 13.87
N GLU A 77 4.78 1.10 14.80
CA GLU A 77 4.82 1.47 16.22
C GLU A 77 6.24 1.38 16.81
N ALA A 78 6.96 0.29 16.51
CA ALA A 78 8.34 0.13 16.95
C ALA A 78 9.29 1.14 16.29
N THR A 79 9.10 1.42 15.00
CA THR A 79 9.88 2.39 14.24
C THR A 79 9.69 3.80 14.79
N ILE A 80 8.46 4.22 15.04
CA ILE A 80 8.13 5.54 15.62
C ILE A 80 8.82 5.72 16.97
N ARG A 81 8.85 4.69 17.81
CA ARG A 81 9.52 4.75 19.13
C ARG A 81 11.05 4.75 19.03
N ALA A 82 11.61 4.08 18.03
CA ALA A 82 13.06 3.88 17.89
C ALA A 82 13.75 5.01 17.10
N LEU A 83 13.03 5.68 16.21
CA LEU A 83 13.59 6.72 15.36
C LEU A 83 13.94 7.98 16.16
N ASN A 84 14.90 8.76 15.66
CA ASN A 84 15.26 10.04 16.28
C ASN A 84 13.99 10.93 16.37
N PRO A 85 13.66 11.49 17.56
CA PRO A 85 12.50 12.37 17.74
C PRO A 85 12.45 13.59 16.82
N ASP A 86 13.59 14.03 16.28
CA ASP A 86 13.65 15.14 15.31
C ASP A 86 13.16 14.73 13.92
N ILE A 87 13.02 13.42 13.64
CA ILE A 87 12.48 12.90 12.39
C ILE A 87 10.96 12.82 12.51
N ARG A 88 10.27 13.78 11.90
CA ARG A 88 8.81 13.82 11.84
C ARG A 88 8.28 12.79 10.85
N ILE A 89 7.43 11.89 11.35
CA ILE A 89 6.82 10.79 10.60
C ILE A 89 5.34 11.11 10.40
N GLY A 90 4.77 10.69 9.28
CA GLY A 90 3.33 10.51 9.11
C GLY A 90 3.01 9.12 8.57
N VAL A 91 1.76 8.69 8.70
CA VAL A 91 1.30 7.39 8.21
C VAL A 91 -0.02 7.51 7.45
N ILE A 92 -0.12 6.81 6.33
CA ILE A 92 -1.38 6.51 5.66
C ILE A 92 -1.67 5.03 5.89
N GLU A 93 -2.81 4.73 6.50
CA GLU A 93 -3.26 3.37 6.81
C GLU A 93 -4.30 2.93 5.80
N GLY A 94 -4.06 1.82 5.10
CA GLY A 94 -4.97 1.25 4.11
C GLY A 94 -5.58 -0.06 4.58
N ASP A 95 -6.88 -0.05 4.85
CA ASP A 95 -7.62 -1.24 5.26
C ASP A 95 -8.99 -1.34 4.58
N LEU A 96 -9.54 -2.56 4.54
CA LEU A 96 -10.88 -2.78 3.98
C LEU A 96 -11.94 -2.04 4.80
N GLU A 97 -11.84 -2.12 6.13
CA GLU A 97 -12.78 -1.60 7.10
C GLU A 97 -12.06 -1.27 8.41
N THR A 98 -12.68 -0.45 9.26
CA THR A 98 -12.19 0.01 10.58
C THR A 98 -11.04 1.03 10.54
N GLU A 99 -10.82 1.71 11.67
CA GLU A 99 -9.69 2.66 11.85
C GLU A 99 -8.68 2.18 12.89
N ASN A 100 -8.71 0.88 13.25
CA ASN A 100 -7.99 0.38 14.42
C ASN A 100 -6.48 0.64 14.34
N ASP A 101 -5.88 0.44 13.17
CA ASP A 101 -4.44 0.64 12.98
C ASP A 101 -4.08 2.13 12.94
N ALA A 102 -4.92 2.98 12.32
CA ALA A 102 -4.75 4.44 12.40
C ALA A 102 -4.86 4.98 13.83
N GLU A 103 -5.79 4.48 14.65
CA GLU A 103 -5.89 4.84 16.06
C GLU A 103 -4.66 4.44 16.86
N ARG A 104 -4.11 3.25 16.60
CA ARG A 104 -2.88 2.77 17.23
C ARG A 104 -1.67 3.65 16.90
N ILE A 105 -1.53 4.07 15.64
CA ILE A 105 -0.48 5.00 15.23
C ILE A 105 -0.68 6.38 15.86
N ARG A 106 -1.90 6.93 15.84
CA ARG A 106 -2.21 8.22 16.47
C ARG A 106 -1.91 8.21 17.97
N ALA A 107 -2.12 7.07 18.65
CA ALA A 107 -1.76 6.90 20.05
C ALA A 107 -0.25 6.97 20.32
N GLN A 108 0.61 6.80 19.30
CA GLN A 108 2.05 7.05 19.39
C GLN A 108 2.42 8.53 19.21
N GLY A 109 1.45 9.41 18.95
CA GLY A 109 1.67 10.85 18.76
C GLY A 109 2.06 11.26 17.33
N VAL A 110 1.85 10.37 16.36
CA VAL A 110 2.17 10.59 14.94
C VAL A 110 0.89 10.83 14.15
N PRO A 111 0.86 11.80 13.19
CA PRO A 111 -0.29 11.99 12.32
C PRO A 111 -0.53 10.74 11.46
N ALA A 112 -1.76 10.22 11.50
CA ALA A 112 -2.18 9.11 10.67
C ALA A 112 -3.55 9.34 10.02
N VAL A 113 -3.63 9.09 8.71
CA VAL A 113 -4.85 9.16 7.90
C VAL A 113 -5.29 7.76 7.52
N GLN A 114 -6.55 7.43 7.78
CA GLN A 114 -7.14 6.15 7.37
C GLN A 114 -7.71 6.26 5.96
N ILE A 115 -7.43 5.27 5.13
CA ILE A 115 -8.12 5.01 3.87
C ILE A 115 -8.92 3.71 4.04
N THR A 116 -10.24 3.83 3.94
CA THR A 116 -11.14 2.67 3.90
C THR A 116 -11.36 2.27 2.44
N THR A 117 -10.78 1.14 2.04
CA THR A 117 -10.83 0.65 0.65
C THR A 117 -12.16 -0.05 0.31
N GLY A 118 -12.96 -0.35 1.34
CA GLY A 118 -14.22 -1.08 1.26
C GLY A 118 -14.00 -2.52 0.82
N GLN A 119 -14.08 -2.78 -0.49
CA GLN A 119 -13.88 -4.12 -1.07
C GLN A 119 -12.59 -4.22 -1.90
N ALA A 120 -11.84 -3.12 -2.05
CA ALA A 120 -10.61 -3.14 -2.83
C ALA A 120 -9.46 -3.78 -2.03
N CYS A 121 -8.72 -4.68 -2.68
CA CYS A 121 -7.65 -5.47 -2.09
C CYS A 121 -6.28 -4.79 -2.02
N HIS A 122 -6.21 -3.50 -2.35
CA HIS A 122 -5.01 -2.69 -2.45
C HIS A 122 -5.36 -1.20 -2.37
N LEU A 123 -4.36 -0.37 -2.07
CA LEU A 123 -4.41 1.06 -2.33
C LEU A 123 -4.01 1.36 -3.77
N ASP A 124 -4.56 2.44 -4.33
CA ASP A 124 -4.11 3.02 -5.59
C ASP A 124 -3.65 4.48 -5.40
N ALA A 125 -3.02 5.06 -6.43
CA ALA A 125 -2.47 6.40 -6.37
C ALA A 125 -3.52 7.51 -6.16
N HIS A 126 -4.77 7.30 -6.58
CA HIS A 126 -5.84 8.27 -6.39
C HIS A 126 -6.28 8.30 -4.93
N MET A 127 -6.42 7.13 -4.30
CA MET A 127 -6.70 7.03 -2.87
C MET A 127 -5.62 7.70 -2.02
N VAL A 128 -4.35 7.46 -2.36
CA VAL A 128 -3.23 8.12 -1.66
C VAL A 128 -3.30 9.61 -1.89
N HIS A 129 -3.52 10.07 -3.13
CA HIS A 129 -3.66 11.50 -3.44
C HIS A 129 -4.74 12.17 -2.59
N ASP A 130 -5.91 11.53 -2.46
CA ASP A 130 -7.02 12.06 -1.68
C ASP A 130 -6.64 12.20 -0.20
N ALA A 131 -5.98 11.19 0.37
CA ALA A 131 -5.49 11.22 1.75
C ALA A 131 -4.44 12.32 2.00
N LEU A 132 -3.66 12.72 0.99
CA LEU A 132 -2.66 13.80 1.14
C LEU A 132 -3.31 15.15 1.46
N HIS A 133 -4.57 15.39 1.09
CA HIS A 133 -5.25 16.64 1.43
C HIS A 133 -5.53 16.79 2.94
N GLU A 134 -5.44 15.69 3.69
CA GLU A 134 -5.60 15.68 5.15
C GLU A 134 -4.26 15.75 5.89
N MET A 135 -3.13 15.77 5.17
CA MET A 135 -1.79 15.77 5.73
C MET A 135 -1.04 17.09 5.44
N ASN A 136 -0.30 17.58 6.42
CA ASN A 136 0.65 18.66 6.19
C ASN A 136 2.04 18.08 5.85
N LEU A 137 2.36 17.97 4.56
CA LEU A 137 3.64 17.40 4.11
C LEU A 137 4.86 18.26 4.47
N ASP A 138 4.70 19.58 4.62
CA ASP A 138 5.79 20.47 5.05
C ASP A 138 6.32 20.10 6.46
N ASP A 139 5.47 19.46 7.26
CA ASP A 139 5.80 19.01 8.62
C ASP A 139 6.33 17.58 8.66
N LEU A 140 6.57 16.91 7.54
CA LEU A 140 7.05 15.52 7.52
C LEU A 140 8.44 15.40 6.92
N HIS A 141 9.20 14.41 7.38
CA HIS A 141 10.42 13.95 6.72
C HIS A 141 10.21 12.56 6.10
N VAL A 142 9.39 11.72 6.74
CA VAL A 142 9.08 10.36 6.28
C VAL A 142 7.58 10.14 6.33
N LEU A 143 7.02 9.57 5.27
CA LEU A 143 5.65 9.10 5.19
C LEU A 143 5.65 7.59 4.96
N PHE A 144 5.05 6.84 5.87
CA PHE A 144 4.77 5.43 5.65
C PHE A 144 3.37 5.28 5.05
N ILE A 145 3.24 4.40 4.06
CA ILE A 145 1.96 3.92 3.57
C ILE A 145 1.86 2.46 3.98
N GLU A 146 1.03 2.16 4.97
CA GLU A 146 0.67 0.79 5.33
C GLU A 146 -0.40 0.30 4.35
N ASN A 147 -0.03 -0.56 3.41
CA ASN A 147 -0.94 -1.06 2.40
C ASN A 147 -1.82 -2.18 2.95
N VAL A 148 -2.92 -2.45 2.26
CA VAL A 148 -3.82 -3.56 2.59
C VAL A 148 -3.03 -4.88 2.66
N GLY A 149 -3.32 -5.71 3.66
CA GLY A 149 -2.72 -7.04 3.79
C GLY A 149 -3.05 -7.95 2.61
N ASN A 150 -2.20 -7.96 1.58
CA ASN A 150 -2.33 -8.78 0.38
C ASN A 150 -0.98 -8.92 -0.35
N LEU A 151 -0.57 -10.16 -0.70
CA LEU A 151 0.67 -10.45 -1.44
C LEU A 151 0.52 -10.48 -2.97
N VAL A 152 -0.62 -10.07 -3.51
CA VAL A 152 -0.94 -10.16 -4.94
C VAL A 152 -1.26 -8.79 -5.52
N CYS A 153 -2.35 -8.16 -5.08
CA CYS A 153 -2.86 -6.93 -5.70
C CYS A 153 -1.87 -5.75 -5.58
N PRO A 154 -1.31 -5.43 -4.40
CA PRO A 154 -0.56 -4.18 -4.21
C PRO A 154 0.70 -4.09 -5.09
N ALA A 155 1.30 -5.23 -5.46
CA ALA A 155 2.50 -5.28 -6.28
C ALA A 155 2.33 -4.72 -7.70
N SER A 156 1.09 -4.50 -8.16
CA SER A 156 0.78 -3.99 -9.49
C SER A 156 0.46 -2.49 -9.53
N PHE A 157 0.40 -1.81 -8.38
CA PHE A 157 -0.04 -0.41 -8.28
C PHE A 157 1.05 0.45 -7.68
N ASP A 158 1.59 1.37 -8.48
CA ASP A 158 2.46 2.44 -8.00
C ASP A 158 1.59 3.47 -7.26
N LEU A 159 2.05 3.93 -6.09
CA LEU A 159 1.36 4.94 -5.28
C LEU A 159 2.04 6.32 -5.35
N GLY A 160 3.19 6.38 -6.02
CA GLY A 160 4.12 7.52 -5.97
C GLY A 160 5.16 7.38 -4.87
N HIS A 161 5.22 6.25 -4.18
CA HIS A 161 6.23 5.97 -3.14
C HIS A 161 7.64 5.86 -3.73
N HIS A 162 8.65 5.98 -2.86
CA HIS A 162 10.07 5.89 -3.24
C HIS A 162 10.65 4.51 -3.01
N VAL A 163 10.16 3.81 -1.97
CA VAL A 163 10.67 2.50 -1.54
C VAL A 163 9.50 1.56 -1.29
N ASN A 164 9.58 0.36 -1.85
CA ASN A 164 8.70 -0.77 -1.52
C ASN A 164 9.38 -1.68 -0.50
N VAL A 165 8.71 -1.92 0.62
CA VAL A 165 9.15 -2.89 1.63
C VAL A 165 8.11 -4.00 1.75
N ALA A 166 8.51 -5.23 1.52
CA ALA A 166 7.67 -6.40 1.75
C ALA A 166 7.99 -7.03 3.11
N LEU A 167 6.97 -7.25 3.95
CA LEU A 167 7.11 -8.04 5.17
C LEU A 167 6.67 -9.48 4.91
N LEU A 168 7.47 -10.42 5.39
CA LEU A 168 7.17 -11.85 5.42
C LEU A 168 7.31 -12.34 6.86
N SER A 169 6.21 -12.74 7.49
CA SER A 169 6.25 -13.36 8.82
C SER A 169 6.72 -14.79 8.70
N VAL A 170 7.57 -15.24 9.62
CA VAL A 170 8.05 -16.64 9.62
C VAL A 170 6.90 -17.65 9.71
N THR A 171 5.80 -17.28 10.39
CA THR A 171 4.58 -18.11 10.48
C THR A 171 3.87 -18.31 9.14
N GLU A 172 4.25 -17.58 8.09
CA GLU A 172 3.69 -17.74 6.75
C GLU A 172 4.41 -18.86 5.98
N GLY A 173 5.61 -19.26 6.36
CA GLY A 173 6.45 -20.21 5.61
C GLY A 173 7.43 -19.52 4.65
N ASP A 174 8.59 -20.13 4.48
CA ASP A 174 9.73 -19.64 3.69
C ASP A 174 9.48 -19.63 2.16
N ASP A 175 8.51 -20.41 1.69
CA ASP A 175 8.19 -20.61 0.27
C ASP A 175 7.45 -19.44 -0.41
N LYS A 176 7.06 -18.42 0.37
CA LYS A 176 6.26 -17.29 -0.12
C LYS A 176 6.93 -16.49 -1.23
N PRO A 177 8.25 -16.21 -1.23
CA PRO A 177 8.91 -15.55 -2.35
C PRO A 177 8.77 -16.30 -3.68
N ALA A 178 8.80 -17.63 -3.65
CA ALA A 178 8.60 -18.46 -4.84
C ALA A 178 7.12 -18.49 -5.28
N LYS A 179 6.18 -18.48 -4.34
CA LYS A 179 4.73 -18.48 -4.61
C LYS A 179 4.18 -17.11 -5.06
N TYR A 180 4.77 -16.01 -4.60
CA TYR A 180 4.33 -14.64 -4.88
C TYR A 180 5.44 -13.80 -5.54
N PRO A 181 6.02 -14.26 -6.65
CA PRO A 181 7.25 -13.67 -7.20
C PRO A 181 7.06 -12.22 -7.67
N VAL A 182 5.84 -11.81 -8.03
CA VAL A 182 5.56 -10.42 -8.45
C VAL A 182 5.75 -9.45 -7.27
N MET A 183 5.24 -9.80 -6.09
CA MET A 183 5.39 -9.00 -4.88
C MET A 183 6.85 -8.87 -4.46
N PHE A 184 7.54 -10.00 -4.32
CA PHE A 184 8.91 -10.01 -3.82
C PHE A 184 9.94 -9.45 -4.82
N ARG A 185 9.65 -9.44 -6.12
CA ARG A 185 10.48 -8.74 -7.13
C ARG A 185 10.23 -7.23 -7.17
N ALA A 186 9.05 -6.78 -6.73
CA ALA A 186 8.72 -5.36 -6.67
C ALA A 186 9.24 -4.68 -5.39
N ALA A 187 9.68 -5.46 -4.41
CA ALA A 187 10.23 -4.97 -3.16
C ALA A 187 11.71 -4.56 -3.30
N ASP A 188 12.05 -3.38 -2.77
CA ASP A 188 13.43 -2.93 -2.62
C ASP A 188 14.08 -3.52 -1.36
N LEU A 189 13.25 -3.87 -0.37
CA LEU A 189 13.65 -4.51 0.88
C LEU A 189 12.62 -5.56 1.30
N VAL A 190 13.10 -6.70 1.78
CA VAL A 190 12.26 -7.72 2.42
C VAL A 190 12.61 -7.79 3.89
N LEU A 191 11.60 -7.70 4.75
CA LEU A 191 11.73 -7.82 6.20
C LEU A 191 11.11 -9.14 6.67
N LEU A 192 11.91 -9.97 7.32
CA LEU A 192 11.43 -11.16 8.01
C LEU A 192 10.92 -10.76 9.40
N SER A 193 9.62 -10.94 9.64
CA SER A 193 8.97 -10.61 10.91
C SER A 193 8.66 -11.85 11.74
N LYS A 194 8.45 -11.64 13.05
CA LYS A 194 8.20 -12.70 14.05
C LYS A 194 9.32 -13.75 14.13
N SER A 195 10.57 -13.36 13.83
CA SER A 195 11.72 -14.27 13.83
C SER A 195 12.01 -14.88 15.21
N ASP A 196 11.45 -14.32 16.29
CA ASP A 196 11.41 -14.93 17.61
C ASP A 196 10.70 -16.31 17.64
N LEU A 197 9.88 -16.63 16.63
CA LEU A 197 9.20 -17.91 16.50
C LEU A 197 9.98 -18.96 15.72
N LEU A 198 11.17 -18.65 15.18
CA LEU A 198 11.94 -19.63 14.38
C LEU A 198 12.27 -20.90 15.16
N ASP A 199 12.56 -20.78 16.47
CA ASP A 199 12.92 -21.93 17.31
C ASP A 199 11.76 -22.91 17.57
N VAL A 200 10.52 -22.52 17.22
CA VAL A 200 9.31 -23.34 17.43
C VAL A 200 8.57 -23.68 16.12
N LEU A 201 9.14 -23.29 14.98
CA LEU A 201 8.62 -23.63 13.65
C LEU A 201 9.54 -24.69 13.02
N ASP A 202 8.95 -25.79 12.58
CA ASP A 202 9.68 -26.93 12.00
C ASP A 202 9.75 -26.85 10.46
N ASP A 203 9.20 -25.79 9.85
CA ASP A 203 8.91 -25.67 8.42
C ASP A 203 9.33 -24.33 7.80
N PHE A 204 10.39 -23.70 8.33
CA PHE A 204 10.97 -22.45 7.80
C PHE A 204 12.50 -22.57 7.71
N ASP A 205 13.02 -22.83 6.50
CA ASP A 205 14.45 -23.08 6.22
C ASP A 205 15.24 -21.84 5.73
#